data_AF-A0A939ITQ6-F1
#
_entry.id   AF-A0A939ITQ6-F1
#
_cell.length_a   1.000
_cell.length_b   1.000
_cell.length_c   1.000
_cell.angle_alpha   90.00
_cell.angle_beta   90.00
_cell.angle_gamma   90.00
#
_symmetry.space_group_name_H-M   'P 1'
#
loop_
_entity.id
_entity.type
_entity.pdbx_description
1 polymer ?
#
loop_
_entity_poly.entity_id
_entity_poly.type
_entity_poly.pdbx_seq_one_letter_code
_entity_poly.pdbx_strand_id
1 'polypeptide(L)'
;MTDSDPFRVIFVCTGNICRSPMAEVVLRALSARHGLGSRVVSTSAGTGDWHVGERADERTIEALTRRGFDGSLHRARQFAATTFAENDLIVALDRTHERILRAWARTEDDEGKVTLLRTFDPHASSMDVPDPYYAGPEMFDSVLAMIETATRGLFSQLEPAVRASHTSPRAMRGPEQEELR
;
A
#
# COMPACT_ATOMS: atom_id res chain seq x y z
N MET A 1 11.28 -21.61 11.77
CA MET A 1 11.03 -20.15 11.74
C MET A 1 9.73 -19.95 10.97
N THR A 2 8.59 -19.92 11.64
CA THR A 2 7.34 -19.50 10.99
C THR A 2 7.06 -18.10 11.49
N ASP A 3 7.81 -17.15 10.93
CA ASP A 3 7.39 -15.76 10.97
C ASP A 3 6.06 -15.70 10.19
N SER A 4 5.01 -15.11 10.75
CA SER A 4 3.71 -15.03 10.07
C SER A 4 3.90 -14.41 8.68
N ASP A 5 3.18 -14.89 7.66
CA ASP A 5 3.22 -14.27 6.33
C ASP A 5 3.03 -12.75 6.44
N PRO A 6 3.84 -11.95 5.72
CA PRO A 6 3.74 -10.49 5.81
C PRO A 6 2.41 -10.01 5.29
N PHE A 7 1.87 -8.93 5.87
CA PHE A 7 0.71 -8.24 5.34
C PHE A 7 1.09 -7.45 4.07
N ARG A 8 0.40 -7.69 2.97
CA ARG A 8 0.78 -7.22 1.63
C ARG A 8 -0.19 -6.15 1.15
N VAL A 9 0.34 -4.95 0.95
CA VAL A 9 -0.40 -3.79 0.46
C VAL A 9 0.10 -3.43 -0.93
N ILE A 10 -0.83 -3.22 -1.86
CA ILE A 10 -0.54 -2.70 -3.19
C ILE A 10 -1.28 -1.39 -3.46
N PHE A 11 -0.54 -0.38 -3.91
CA PHE A 11 -1.09 0.90 -4.33
C PHE A 11 -1.30 0.95 -5.85
N VAL A 12 -2.43 1.48 -6.30
CA VAL A 12 -2.81 1.45 -7.72
C VAL A 12 -3.23 2.82 -8.24
N CYS A 13 -2.54 3.30 -9.27
CA CYS A 13 -2.92 4.49 -10.03
C CYS A 13 -2.98 4.19 -11.54
N THR A 14 -3.01 5.20 -12.43
CA THR A 14 -3.13 4.98 -13.87
C THR A 14 -1.90 4.30 -14.47
N GLY A 15 -0.76 4.99 -14.48
CA GLY A 15 0.44 4.53 -15.20
C GLY A 15 1.56 3.97 -14.31
N ASN A 16 1.34 3.86 -13.00
CA ASN A 16 2.36 3.44 -12.03
C ASN A 16 3.67 4.25 -12.01
N ILE A 17 3.68 5.51 -12.45
CA ILE A 17 4.90 6.34 -12.43
C ILE A 17 4.80 7.56 -11.51
N CYS A 18 3.59 8.00 -11.15
CA CYS A 18 3.38 9.19 -10.33
C CYS A 18 2.94 8.89 -8.89
N ARG A 19 1.64 8.62 -8.70
CA ARG A 19 0.97 8.56 -7.39
C ARG A 19 1.23 7.26 -6.63
N SER A 20 1.05 6.10 -7.27
CA SER A 20 1.22 4.82 -6.57
C SER A 20 2.67 4.52 -6.15
N PRO A 21 3.73 4.91 -6.90
CA PRO A 21 5.11 4.80 -6.40
C PRO A 21 5.39 5.65 -5.16
N MET A 22 4.78 6.84 -5.06
CA MET A 22 4.90 7.68 -3.86
C MET A 22 4.36 6.94 -2.63
N ALA A 23 3.14 6.40 -2.74
CA ALA A 23 2.50 5.69 -1.64
C ALA A 23 3.27 4.41 -1.25
N GLU A 24 3.76 3.65 -2.23
CA GLU A 24 4.61 2.47 -2.00
C GLU A 24 5.82 2.82 -1.14
N VAL A 25 6.58 3.82 -1.56
CA VAL A 25 7.83 4.23 -0.94
C VAL A 25 7.58 4.77 0.47
N VAL A 26 6.53 5.58 0.66
CA VAL A 26 6.17 6.12 1.97
C VAL A 26 5.80 5.00 2.94
N LEU A 27 4.90 4.06 2.56
CA LEU A 27 4.51 2.97 3.46
C LEU A 27 5.71 2.08 3.78
N ARG A 28 6.54 1.74 2.79
CA ARG A 28 7.78 0.97 3.00
C ARG A 28 8.70 1.65 4.01
N ALA A 29 8.89 2.96 3.89
CA ALA A 29 9.73 3.72 4.81
C ALA A 29 9.15 3.79 6.22
N LEU A 30 7.83 3.97 6.37
CA LEU A 30 7.15 3.94 7.66
C LEU A 30 7.31 2.57 8.34
N SER A 31 7.03 1.49 7.62
CA SER A 31 7.17 0.12 8.13
C SER A 31 8.60 -0.16 8.57
N ALA A 32 9.61 0.23 7.78
CA ALA A 32 11.02 0.05 8.15
C ALA A 32 11.39 0.85 9.41
N ARG A 33 11.01 2.13 9.50
CA ARG A 33 11.29 3.00 10.66
C ARG A 33 10.68 2.47 11.97
N HIS A 34 9.57 1.74 11.88
CA HIS A 34 8.88 1.14 13.03
C HIS A 34 9.27 -0.33 13.29
N GLY A 35 10.28 -0.87 12.59
CA GLY A 35 10.74 -2.25 12.75
C GLY A 35 9.79 -3.31 12.20
N LEU A 36 8.90 -2.95 11.28
CA LEU A 36 7.91 -3.81 10.64
C LEU A 36 8.21 -4.08 9.15
N GLY A 37 9.42 -3.77 8.68
CA GLY A 37 9.77 -3.87 7.26
C GLY A 37 9.67 -5.28 6.66
N SER A 38 9.86 -6.34 7.45
CA SER A 38 9.64 -7.73 7.02
C SER A 38 8.19 -8.19 7.15
N ARG A 39 7.34 -7.39 7.80
CA ARG A 39 5.97 -7.76 8.20
C ARG A 39 4.89 -7.02 7.42
N VAL A 40 5.25 -5.89 6.82
CA VAL A 40 4.38 -5.12 5.92
C VAL A 40 5.12 -4.95 4.61
N VAL A 41 4.66 -5.67 3.59
CA VAL A 41 5.19 -5.57 2.23
C VAL A 41 4.36 -4.55 1.48
N SER A 42 5.04 -3.53 0.93
CA SER A 42 4.43 -2.45 0.17
C SER A 42 4.90 -2.53 -1.27
N THR A 43 3.95 -2.55 -2.21
CA THR A 43 4.23 -2.53 -3.65
C THR A 43 3.27 -1.58 -4.37
N SER A 44 3.48 -1.32 -5.66
CA SER A 44 2.53 -0.56 -6.48
C SER A 44 2.33 -1.15 -7.87
N ALA A 45 1.25 -0.75 -8.54
CA ALA A 45 0.93 -1.08 -9.92
C ALA A 45 0.10 0.04 -10.60
N GLY A 46 -0.15 -0.15 -11.90
CA GLY A 46 -0.94 0.70 -12.76
C GLY A 46 -2.18 -0.02 -13.29
N THR A 47 -3.27 0.70 -13.53
CA THR A 47 -4.40 0.13 -14.31
C THR A 47 -4.07 0.06 -15.80
N GLY A 48 -3.13 0.87 -16.27
CA GLY A 48 -2.59 0.78 -17.63
C GLY A 48 -1.23 0.12 -17.70
N ASP A 49 -0.82 -0.20 -18.93
CA ASP A 49 0.46 -0.83 -19.27
C ASP A 49 1.47 0.12 -19.92
N TRP A 50 1.10 1.40 -20.14
CA TRP A 50 1.90 2.39 -20.91
C TRP A 50 3.36 2.53 -20.47
N HIS A 51 3.65 2.35 -19.18
CA HIS A 51 4.97 2.58 -18.60
C HIS A 51 5.60 1.32 -18.01
N VAL A 52 5.11 0.12 -18.36
CA VAL A 52 5.64 -1.14 -17.78
C VAL A 52 7.16 -1.24 -17.99
N GLY A 53 7.90 -1.46 -16.91
CA GLY A 53 9.35 -1.55 -16.89
C GLY A 53 10.08 -0.20 -16.76
N GLU A 54 9.38 0.92 -16.89
CA GLU A 54 9.96 2.25 -16.72
C GLU A 54 10.22 2.57 -15.25
N ARG A 55 11.05 3.59 -15.00
CA ARG A 55 11.23 4.17 -13.67
C ARG A 55 10.00 5.01 -13.30
N ALA A 56 9.87 5.38 -12.03
CA ALA A 56 8.94 6.44 -11.65
C ALA A 56 9.28 7.75 -12.39
N ASP A 57 8.27 8.61 -12.58
CA ASP A 57 8.43 9.93 -13.17
C ASP A 57 9.54 10.69 -12.44
N GLU A 58 10.40 11.40 -13.18
CA GLU A 58 11.53 12.12 -12.59
C GLU A 58 11.07 13.10 -11.50
N ARG A 59 9.93 13.78 -11.71
CA ARG A 59 9.36 14.71 -10.73
C ARG A 59 8.86 13.99 -9.47
N THR A 60 8.41 12.75 -9.59
CA THR A 60 8.09 11.87 -8.45
C THR A 60 9.34 11.51 -7.67
N ILE A 61 10.41 11.12 -8.37
CA ILE A 61 11.70 10.76 -7.73
C ILE A 61 12.27 11.97 -7.00
N GLU A 62 12.24 13.15 -7.63
CA GLU A 62 12.71 14.39 -7.02
C GLU A 62 11.88 14.78 -5.79
N ALA A 63 10.55 14.73 -5.86
CA ALA A 63 9.68 15.02 -4.73
C ALA A 63 9.93 14.07 -3.55
N LEU A 64 10.07 12.77 -3.82
CA LEU A 64 10.44 11.77 -2.81
C LEU A 64 11.81 12.07 -2.20
N THR A 65 12.81 12.39 -3.03
CA THR A 65 14.17 12.72 -2.59
C THR A 65 14.18 13.94 -1.68
N ARG A 66 13.45 15.02 -2.03
CA ARG A 66 13.31 16.22 -1.19
C ARG A 66 12.72 15.91 0.20
N ARG A 67 11.93 14.85 0.32
CA ARG A 67 11.33 14.37 1.58
C ARG A 67 12.16 13.29 2.29
N GLY A 68 13.36 12.97 1.77
CA GLY A 68 14.25 11.97 2.36
C GLY A 68 13.85 10.52 2.08
N PHE A 69 13.12 10.28 0.99
CA PHE A 69 12.76 8.96 0.50
C PHE A 69 13.51 8.60 -0.78
N ASP A 70 13.76 7.30 -0.99
CA ASP A 70 14.34 6.78 -2.24
C ASP A 70 13.30 5.99 -3.04
N GLY A 71 12.92 6.56 -4.20
CA GLY A 71 12.06 5.93 -5.20
C GLY A 71 12.80 5.44 -6.45
N SER A 72 14.13 5.54 -6.49
CA SER A 72 14.92 5.31 -7.71
C SER A 72 14.88 3.86 -8.22
N LEU A 73 14.64 2.91 -7.32
CA LEU A 73 14.53 1.48 -7.59
C LEU A 73 13.14 1.06 -8.10
N HIS A 74 12.13 1.93 -8.02
CA HIS A 74 10.80 1.60 -8.49
C HIS A 74 10.81 1.26 -9.99
N ARG A 75 10.02 0.25 -10.36
CA ARG A 75 9.73 -0.11 -11.75
C ARG A 75 8.24 -0.28 -11.93
N ALA A 76 7.71 0.42 -12.92
CA ALA A 76 6.29 0.41 -13.19
C ALA A 76 5.85 -0.97 -13.71
N ARG A 77 4.67 -1.40 -13.28
CA ARG A 77 4.03 -2.65 -13.70
C ARG A 77 2.52 -2.47 -13.79
N GLN A 78 1.88 -3.30 -14.60
CA GLN A 78 0.43 -3.35 -14.69
C GLN A 78 -0.15 -4.22 -13.58
N PHE A 79 -1.31 -3.83 -13.06
CA PHE A 79 -2.12 -4.63 -12.16
C PHE A 79 -2.73 -5.81 -12.94
N ALA A 80 -2.62 -7.02 -12.40
CA ALA A 80 -3.14 -8.24 -13.03
C ALA A 80 -4.18 -8.90 -12.12
N ALA A 81 -5.03 -9.77 -12.68
CA ALA A 81 -6.03 -10.48 -11.88
C ALA A 81 -5.40 -11.35 -10.77
N THR A 82 -4.20 -11.90 -10.97
CA THR A 82 -3.48 -12.66 -9.94
C THR A 82 -3.08 -11.79 -8.75
N THR A 83 -2.94 -10.48 -8.95
CA THR A 83 -2.56 -9.52 -7.91
C THR A 83 -3.58 -9.46 -6.78
N PHE A 84 -4.86 -9.79 -7.02
CA PHE A 84 -5.85 -9.91 -5.95
C PHE A 84 -5.50 -11.01 -4.93
N ALA A 85 -5.03 -12.17 -5.41
CA ALA A 85 -4.67 -13.29 -4.55
C ALA A 85 -3.36 -13.04 -3.78
N GLU A 86 -2.48 -12.20 -4.33
CA GLU A 86 -1.15 -11.89 -3.78
C GLU A 86 -1.16 -10.78 -2.72
N ASN A 87 -2.30 -10.11 -2.51
CA ASN A 87 -2.39 -8.95 -1.62
C ASN A 87 -3.57 -9.05 -0.66
N ASP A 88 -3.35 -8.55 0.55
CA ASP A 88 -4.37 -8.46 1.60
C ASP A 88 -5.16 -7.16 1.49
N LEU A 89 -4.55 -6.12 0.90
CA LEU A 89 -5.16 -4.80 0.72
C LEU A 89 -4.74 -4.18 -0.61
N ILE A 90 -5.73 -3.70 -1.35
CA ILE A 90 -5.55 -3.01 -2.63
C ILE A 90 -6.03 -1.57 -2.48
N VAL A 91 -5.12 -0.62 -2.63
CA VAL A 91 -5.34 0.79 -2.33
C VAL A 91 -5.35 1.60 -3.62
N ALA A 92 -6.55 2.00 -4.04
CA ALA A 92 -6.78 2.89 -5.17
C ALA A 92 -6.45 4.35 -4.82
N LEU A 93 -5.82 5.07 -5.76
CA LEU A 93 -5.44 6.47 -5.56
C LEU A 93 -6.55 7.46 -5.90
N ASP A 94 -7.59 7.04 -6.62
CA ASP A 94 -8.80 7.82 -6.87
C ASP A 94 -9.97 6.88 -7.20
N ARG A 95 -11.19 7.44 -7.24
CA ARG A 95 -12.43 6.70 -7.53
C ARG A 95 -12.46 6.06 -8.91
N THR A 96 -11.71 6.58 -9.88
CA THR A 96 -11.62 5.94 -11.20
C THR A 96 -10.82 4.65 -11.11
N HIS A 97 -9.70 4.63 -10.39
CA HIS A 97 -8.95 3.40 -10.14
C HIS A 97 -9.77 2.39 -9.35
N GLU A 98 -10.46 2.84 -8.29
CA GLU A 98 -11.33 1.96 -7.50
C GLU A 98 -12.38 1.29 -8.39
N ARG A 99 -13.10 2.08 -9.20
CA ARG A 99 -14.11 1.54 -10.12
C ARG A 99 -13.52 0.52 -11.09
N ILE A 100 -12.33 0.78 -11.63
CA ILE A 100 -11.65 -0.16 -12.54
C ILE A 100 -11.29 -1.46 -11.79
N LEU A 101 -10.71 -1.35 -10.61
CA LEU A 101 -10.32 -2.51 -9.80
C LEU A 101 -11.52 -3.34 -9.38
N ARG A 102 -12.60 -2.72 -8.92
CA ARG A 102 -13.86 -3.42 -8.60
C ARG A 102 -14.44 -4.14 -9.82
N ALA A 103 -14.33 -3.54 -11.01
CA ALA A 103 -14.77 -4.20 -12.25
C ALA A 103 -13.86 -5.38 -12.68
N TRP A 104 -12.63 -5.47 -12.16
CA TRP A 104 -11.71 -6.58 -12.42
C TRP A 104 -11.74 -7.67 -11.33
N ALA A 105 -12.32 -7.36 -10.16
CA ALA A 105 -12.55 -8.33 -9.11
C ALA A 105 -13.43 -9.47 -9.62
N ARG A 106 -13.08 -10.72 -9.26
CA ARG A 106 -13.82 -11.91 -9.70
C ARG A 106 -14.67 -12.51 -8.59
N THR A 107 -14.44 -12.09 -7.36
CA THR A 107 -15.08 -12.58 -6.15
C THR A 107 -15.43 -11.42 -5.22
N GLU A 108 -16.34 -11.64 -4.28
CA GLU A 108 -16.66 -10.67 -3.23
C GLU A 108 -15.43 -10.38 -2.34
N ASP A 109 -14.59 -11.39 -2.11
CA ASP A 109 -13.33 -11.24 -1.38
C ASP A 109 -12.34 -10.32 -2.13
N ASP A 110 -12.21 -10.47 -3.44
CA ASP A 110 -11.39 -9.57 -4.27
C ASP A 110 -11.88 -8.13 -4.19
N GLU A 111 -13.20 -7.95 -4.27
CA GLU A 111 -13.84 -6.64 -4.18
C GLU A 111 -13.68 -6.02 -2.78
N GLY A 112 -13.79 -6.83 -1.73
CA GLY A 112 -13.64 -6.42 -0.33
C GLY A 112 -12.24 -5.94 0.04
N LYS A 113 -11.21 -6.33 -0.74
CA LYS A 113 -9.82 -5.86 -0.57
C LYS A 113 -9.59 -4.45 -1.11
N VAL A 114 -10.50 -3.90 -1.93
CA VAL A 114 -10.31 -2.61 -2.61
C VAL A 114 -10.81 -1.45 -1.74
N THR A 115 -9.94 -0.48 -1.50
CA THR A 115 -10.27 0.78 -0.81
C THR A 115 -9.56 1.98 -1.42
N LEU A 116 -10.02 3.19 -1.13
CA LEU A 116 -9.35 4.44 -1.53
C LEU A 116 -8.33 4.88 -0.48
N LEU A 117 -7.14 5.32 -0.91
CA LEU A 117 -6.10 5.80 0.01
C LEU A 117 -6.60 6.89 0.96
N ARG A 118 -7.36 7.86 0.43
CA ARG A 118 -7.83 9.02 1.20
C ARG A 118 -8.86 8.67 2.28
N THR A 119 -9.40 7.45 2.31
CA THR A 119 -10.25 6.98 3.44
C THR A 119 -9.50 6.93 4.76
N PHE A 120 -8.17 6.83 4.69
CA PHE A 120 -7.29 6.82 5.86
C PHE A 120 -6.84 8.23 6.31
N ASP A 121 -7.25 9.28 5.61
CA ASP A 121 -6.99 10.67 5.99
C ASP A 121 -8.24 11.26 6.68
N PRO A 122 -8.23 11.45 8.02
CA PRO A 122 -9.39 11.93 8.77
C PRO A 122 -9.77 13.38 8.44
N HIS A 123 -8.91 14.11 7.72
CA HIS A 123 -9.12 15.49 7.31
C HIS A 123 -9.38 15.62 5.80
N ALA A 124 -9.60 14.49 5.11
CA ALA A 124 -9.82 14.50 3.67
C ALA A 124 -11.14 15.19 3.30
N SER A 125 -11.02 16.30 2.56
CA SER A 125 -12.16 16.98 1.92
C SER A 125 -12.62 16.29 0.63
N SER A 126 -11.78 15.43 0.06
CA SER A 126 -12.04 14.63 -1.14
C SER A 126 -11.35 13.29 -1.02
N MET A 127 -11.97 12.25 -1.60
CA MET A 127 -11.42 10.89 -1.60
C MET A 127 -10.41 10.64 -2.72
N ASP A 128 -10.28 11.57 -3.67
CA ASP A 128 -9.35 11.43 -4.79
C ASP A 128 -7.99 12.06 -4.47
N VAL A 129 -6.92 11.39 -4.90
CA VAL A 129 -5.59 11.99 -5.03
C VAL A 129 -5.46 12.58 -6.44
N PRO A 130 -5.34 13.91 -6.59
CA PRO A 130 -5.24 14.56 -7.89
C PRO A 130 -4.08 14.01 -8.74
N ASP A 131 -4.28 13.89 -10.04
CA ASP A 131 -3.23 13.47 -10.96
C ASP A 131 -2.25 14.63 -11.24
N PRO A 132 -0.97 14.52 -10.85
CA PRO A 132 0.00 15.59 -11.09
C PRO A 132 0.63 15.55 -12.48
N TYR A 133 0.34 14.54 -13.33
CA TYR A 133 1.13 14.26 -14.53
C TYR A 133 1.28 15.44 -15.50
N TYR A 134 0.19 16.18 -15.74
CA TYR A 134 0.18 17.38 -16.60
C TYR A 134 0.45 18.68 -15.87
N ALA A 135 0.85 18.62 -14.59
CA ALA A 135 1.09 19.77 -13.75
C ALA A 135 2.58 20.03 -13.52
N GLY A 136 2.87 21.19 -12.92
CA GLY A 136 4.22 21.58 -12.54
C GLY A 136 4.75 20.85 -11.29
N PRO A 137 6.06 20.95 -10.98
CA PRO A 137 6.71 20.25 -9.87
C PRO A 137 6.06 20.47 -8.49
N GLU A 138 5.55 21.68 -8.22
CA GLU A 138 4.83 22.04 -6.97
C GLU A 138 3.63 21.12 -6.68
N MET A 139 2.96 20.64 -7.74
CA MET A 139 1.84 19.72 -7.60
C MET A 139 2.30 18.32 -7.18
N PHE A 140 3.50 17.89 -7.55
CA PHE A 140 4.06 16.62 -7.09
C PHE A 140 4.35 16.67 -5.58
N ASP A 141 4.87 17.78 -5.06
CA ASP A 141 5.09 17.96 -3.63
C ASP A 141 3.77 17.99 -2.85
N SER A 142 2.76 18.68 -3.40
CA SER A 142 1.42 18.75 -2.80
C SER A 142 0.73 17.38 -2.77
N VAL A 143 0.82 16.62 -3.87
CA VAL A 143 0.29 15.26 -3.97
C VAL A 143 1.05 14.31 -3.05
N LEU A 144 2.37 14.41 -2.97
CA LEU A 144 3.17 13.60 -2.05
C LEU A 144 2.79 13.87 -0.60
N ALA A 145 2.60 15.14 -0.20
CA ALA A 145 2.16 15.49 1.15
C ALA A 145 0.79 14.89 1.50
N MET A 146 -0.14 14.93 0.55
CA MET A 146 -1.46 14.31 0.69
C MET A 146 -1.38 12.78 0.84
N ILE A 147 -0.56 12.14 0.00
CA ILE A 147 -0.29 10.69 0.08
C ILE A 147 0.36 10.34 1.41
N GLU A 148 1.31 11.15 1.89
CA GLU A 148 2.00 10.90 3.15
C GLU A 148 1.02 10.93 4.34
N THR A 149 0.16 11.95 4.42
CA THR A 149 -0.88 12.04 5.46
C THR A 149 -1.77 10.81 5.49
N ALA A 150 -2.33 10.43 4.33
CA ALA A 150 -3.22 9.28 4.23
C ALA A 150 -2.49 7.96 4.53
N THR A 151 -1.26 7.80 4.06
CA THR A 151 -0.45 6.58 4.29
C THR A 151 -0.04 6.43 5.75
N ARG A 152 0.18 7.53 6.48
CA ARG A 152 0.37 7.50 7.93
C ARG A 152 -0.87 7.02 8.66
N GLY A 153 -2.06 7.50 8.23
CA GLY A 153 -3.33 7.01 8.76
C GLY A 153 -3.52 5.52 8.52
N LEU A 154 -3.24 5.04 7.31
CA LEU A 154 -3.26 3.62 6.96
C LEU A 154 -2.32 2.83 7.86
N PHE A 155 -1.06 3.25 7.96
CA PHE A 155 -0.07 2.58 8.80
C PHE A 155 -0.50 2.51 10.27
N SER A 156 -1.11 3.58 10.79
CA SER A 156 -1.59 3.63 12.18
C SER A 156 -2.71 2.63 12.47
N GLN A 157 -3.53 2.30 11.45
CA GLN A 157 -4.55 1.26 11.56
C GLN A 157 -3.97 -0.16 11.41
N LEU A 158 -2.96 -0.34 10.54
CA LEU A 158 -2.32 -1.64 10.32
C LEU A 158 -1.42 -2.05 11.49
N GLU A 159 -0.68 -1.10 12.07
CA GLU A 159 0.38 -1.38 13.05
C GLU A 159 -0.09 -2.22 14.26
N PRO A 160 -1.22 -1.91 14.94
CA PRO A 160 -1.68 -2.71 16.07
C PRO A 160 -1.98 -4.17 15.70
N ALA A 161 -2.65 -4.39 14.56
CA ALA A 161 -3.04 -5.72 14.09
C ALA A 161 -1.81 -6.54 13.69
N VAL A 162 -0.87 -5.92 12.98
CA VAL A 162 0.41 -6.55 12.64
C VAL A 162 1.16 -6.87 13.93
N ARG A 163 1.36 -5.95 14.87
CA ARG A 163 2.05 -6.26 16.13
C ARG A 163 1.37 -7.38 16.94
N ALA A 164 0.04 -7.39 17.04
CA ALA A 164 -0.70 -8.39 17.79
C ALA A 164 -0.60 -9.81 17.20
N SER A 165 -0.55 -9.94 15.88
CA SER A 165 -0.34 -11.24 15.21
C SER A 165 1.05 -11.85 15.46
N HIS A 166 1.96 -11.10 16.08
CA HIS A 166 3.23 -11.62 16.65
C HIS A 166 3.17 -11.96 18.14
N THR A 167 2.23 -11.36 18.89
CA THR A 167 2.17 -11.50 20.36
C THR A 167 1.21 -12.62 20.79
N SER A 168 0.77 -13.51 19.90
CA SER A 168 -0.08 -14.62 20.32
C SER A 168 0.72 -15.63 21.17
N PRO A 169 0.38 -15.83 22.45
CA PRO A 169 1.16 -16.67 23.35
C PRO A 169 0.87 -18.15 23.07
N ARG A 170 1.85 -18.87 22.53
CA ARG A 170 1.96 -20.33 22.72
C ARG A 170 2.50 -20.64 24.12
N ALA A 171 1.89 -20.05 25.14
CA ALA A 171 2.17 -20.30 26.54
C ALA A 171 0.83 -20.22 27.28
N MET A 172 0.10 -21.34 27.32
CA MET A 172 -0.90 -21.69 28.36
C MET A 172 -1.65 -23.01 28.12
N ARG A 173 -1.27 -23.85 27.13
CA ARG A 173 -1.64 -25.28 27.20
C ARG A 173 -0.58 -26.04 28.00
N GLY A 174 -0.70 -25.95 29.33
CA GLY A 174 -0.21 -27.02 30.20
C GLY A 174 -1.03 -28.29 29.95
N PRO A 175 -0.49 -29.49 30.19
CA PRO A 175 -1.20 -30.73 29.91
C PRO A 175 -2.31 -30.90 30.95
N GLU A 176 -3.57 -30.78 30.50
CA GLU A 176 -4.70 -31.33 31.24
C GLU A 176 -4.91 -32.78 30.79
N GLN A 177 -4.90 -33.66 31.80
CA GLN A 177 -5.59 -34.95 31.87
C GLN A 177 -5.03 -36.10 31.02
N GLU A 178 -4.23 -36.95 31.67
CA GLU A 178 -4.19 -38.38 31.36
C GLU A 178 -4.94 -39.12 32.48
N GLU A 179 -6.18 -39.46 32.19
CA GLU A 179 -6.99 -40.45 32.91
C GLU A 179 -6.43 -41.85 32.63
N LEU A 180 -6.05 -42.61 33.68
CA LEU A 180 -6.20 -44.07 33.65
C LEU A 180 -6.21 -44.68 35.06
N ARG A 181 -7.44 -45.02 35.52
CA ARG A 181 -7.83 -46.06 36.48
C ARG A 181 -7.54 -45.87 37.98
#